data_AF-A0A433SIC3-F1
#
_entry.id   AF-A0A433SIC3-F1
#
_cell.length_a   1.000
_cell.length_b   1.000
_cell.length_c   1.000
_cell.angle_alpha   90.00
_cell.angle_beta   90.00
_cell.angle_gamma   90.00
#
_symmetry.space_group_name_H-M   'P 1'
#
loop_
_entity.id
_entity.type
_entity.pdbx_description
1 polymer ?
#
loop_
_entity_poly.entity_id
_entity_poly.type
_entity_poly.pdbx_seq_one_letter_code
_entity_poly.pdbx_strand_id
1 'polypeptide(L)'
;MGKRTSAPHSASDASCEVSDPVSVCVVCWNKDYEKEISVNSRGRYFERYKPDSSSYTSVYSKKFKIYIPLKTGTEASVEIRIKAEAQSGVSAADVTAAKSNMQSSLSHWNGKFNLQVTHPDTANCPVKSLPIKFKVVWVTSNEHYTMKVHSTYPREGVSGSVINVSKTTIVWTYAHEFGHCFGLPDEYSYSTGTDTVKYYQPDGTLDTAINAPPSKPSSDTSSSIMSTHSNTKIAQRHGWFFAIEAKDLIDISGVKCAITI
;
A
#
# COMPACT_ATOMS: atom_id res chain seq x y z
N MET A 1 29.22 -27.92 -36.44
CA MET A 1 28.24 -26.85 -36.18
C MET A 1 27.22 -27.38 -35.18
N GLY A 2 26.92 -26.81 -34.02
CA GLY A 2 27.56 -25.84 -33.15
C GLY A 2 27.15 -26.25 -31.72
N LYS A 3 28.12 -26.39 -30.82
CA LYS A 3 27.91 -26.79 -29.43
C LYS A 3 27.25 -25.62 -28.68
N ARG A 4 26.11 -25.87 -28.02
CA ARG A 4 25.54 -24.96 -27.03
C ARG A 4 26.53 -24.80 -25.88
N THR A 5 27.00 -23.58 -25.65
CA THR A 5 27.65 -23.18 -24.40
C THR A 5 26.64 -22.44 -23.55
N SER A 6 26.05 -23.13 -22.59
CA SER A 6 25.36 -22.53 -21.46
C SER A 6 26.42 -22.05 -20.46
N ALA A 7 26.42 -20.74 -20.18
CA ALA A 7 27.16 -20.15 -19.09
C ALA A 7 26.49 -20.50 -17.75
N PRO A 8 27.24 -20.86 -16.69
CA PRO A 8 26.71 -20.80 -15.35
C PRO A 8 26.77 -19.35 -14.85
N HIS A 9 25.60 -18.76 -14.58
CA HIS A 9 25.49 -17.64 -13.65
C HIS A 9 25.84 -18.17 -12.27
N SER A 10 27.00 -17.76 -11.74
CA SER A 10 27.26 -17.88 -10.30
C SER A 10 26.65 -16.66 -9.64
N ALA A 11 25.55 -16.88 -8.90
CA ALA A 11 25.15 -15.97 -7.84
C ALA A 11 26.26 -16.01 -6.79
N SER A 12 26.95 -14.90 -6.60
CA SER A 12 27.91 -14.75 -5.51
C SER A 12 27.13 -14.62 -4.21
N ASP A 13 26.87 -15.75 -3.56
CA ASP A 13 26.66 -15.78 -2.12
C ASP A 13 27.92 -15.20 -1.47
N ALA A 14 27.76 -14.17 -0.65
CA ALA A 14 28.86 -13.59 0.10
C ALA A 14 29.38 -14.61 1.11
N SER A 15 30.39 -15.38 0.72
CA SER A 15 31.14 -16.27 1.61
C SER A 15 32.10 -15.43 2.44
N CYS A 16 31.88 -15.36 3.75
CA CYS A 16 32.85 -14.83 4.72
C CYS A 16 34.07 -15.76 4.77
N GLU A 17 35.10 -15.51 3.96
CA GLU A 17 36.43 -16.10 4.16
C GLU A 17 37.16 -15.28 5.24
N VAL A 18 37.43 -15.95 6.37
CA VAL A 18 38.02 -15.35 7.58
C VAL A 18 39.53 -15.39 7.47
N SER A 19 40.18 -14.24 7.25
CA SER A 19 41.65 -14.11 7.35
C SER A 19 42.15 -13.01 8.28
N ASP A 20 41.29 -12.39 9.11
CA ASP A 20 41.73 -11.39 10.11
C ASP A 20 40.95 -11.51 11.43
N PRO A 21 41.62 -11.41 12.61
CA PRO A 21 41.01 -11.72 13.90
C PRO A 21 40.06 -10.63 14.47
N VAL A 22 39.61 -9.66 13.66
CA VAL A 22 38.66 -8.61 14.09
C VAL A 22 37.52 -8.39 13.09
N SER A 23 37.39 -9.23 12.04
CA SER A 23 36.24 -9.13 11.12
C SER A 23 35.01 -9.75 11.76
N VAL A 24 34.17 -8.93 12.39
CA VAL A 24 32.81 -9.32 12.78
C VAL A 24 32.02 -9.48 11.47
N CYS A 25 31.83 -10.72 10.99
CA CYS A 25 31.02 -11.02 9.81
C CYS A 25 29.57 -10.57 10.11
N VAL A 26 29.16 -9.44 9.55
CA VAL A 26 27.80 -8.91 9.70
C VAL A 26 26.90 -9.69 8.77
N VAL A 27 25.98 -10.47 9.35
CA VAL A 27 24.99 -11.21 8.57
C VAL A 27 23.84 -10.27 8.21
N CYS A 28 23.88 -9.77 6.98
CA CYS A 28 22.83 -8.91 6.44
C CYS A 28 21.59 -9.73 6.04
N TRP A 29 20.40 -9.19 6.28
CA TRP A 29 19.16 -9.68 5.65
C TRP A 29 18.87 -11.17 5.85
N ASN A 30 19.08 -11.70 7.05
CA ASN A 30 19.02 -13.14 7.35
C ASN A 30 17.60 -13.71 7.54
N LYS A 31 16.56 -12.87 7.43
CA LYS A 31 15.18 -13.21 7.75
C LYS A 31 14.19 -12.54 6.78
N ASP A 32 13.12 -13.26 6.46
CA ASP A 32 11.92 -12.69 5.86
C ASP A 32 10.90 -12.34 6.93
N TYR A 33 10.07 -11.34 6.66
CA TYR A 33 9.13 -10.82 7.63
C TYR A 33 7.71 -10.87 7.08
N GLU A 34 6.76 -11.23 7.93
CA GLU A 34 5.35 -11.26 7.60
C GLU A 34 4.53 -10.79 8.81
N LYS A 35 3.47 -10.02 8.57
CA LYS A 35 2.57 -9.56 9.64
C LYS A 35 1.16 -9.28 9.13
N GLU A 36 0.18 -9.68 9.93
CA GLU A 36 -1.19 -9.17 9.84
C GLU A 36 -1.27 -7.81 10.53
N ILE A 37 -1.63 -6.80 9.76
CA ILE A 37 -1.80 -5.43 10.23
C ILE A 37 -3.25 -5.25 10.65
N SER A 38 -3.45 -4.65 11.84
CA SER A 38 -4.74 -4.23 12.34
C SER A 38 -4.55 -2.96 13.17
N VAL A 39 -4.72 -1.81 12.53
CA VAL A 39 -4.38 -0.50 13.13
C VAL A 39 -5.46 0.54 12.83
N ASN A 40 -5.45 1.63 13.59
CA ASN A 40 -6.12 2.87 13.18
C ASN A 40 -5.17 3.67 12.28
N SER A 41 -5.58 4.01 11.06
CA SER A 41 -4.71 4.72 10.12
C SER A 41 -4.52 6.21 10.46
N ARG A 42 -5.49 6.86 11.11
CA ARG A 42 -5.32 8.24 11.61
C ARG A 42 -4.43 8.24 12.84
N GLY A 43 -3.45 9.14 12.88
CA GLY A 43 -2.40 9.14 13.91
C GLY A 43 -1.29 8.13 13.67
N ARG A 44 -1.33 7.40 12.56
CA ARG A 44 -0.27 6.47 12.16
C ARG A 44 0.21 6.69 10.72
N TYR A 45 -0.70 6.83 9.77
CA TYR A 45 -0.40 7.06 8.35
C TYR A 45 -0.71 8.48 7.92
N PHE A 46 -1.72 9.12 8.53
CA PHE A 46 -2.07 10.50 8.24
C PHE A 46 -2.72 11.22 9.43
N GLU A 47 -2.79 12.54 9.30
CA GLU A 47 -3.73 13.42 9.99
C GLU A 47 -4.55 14.22 8.99
N ARG A 48 -5.79 14.53 9.35
CA ARG A 48 -6.70 15.36 8.55
C ARG A 48 -7.23 16.49 9.40
N TYR A 49 -7.21 17.69 8.84
CA TYR A 49 -7.64 18.91 9.50
C TYR A 49 -8.75 19.57 8.70
N LYS A 50 -9.71 20.14 9.42
CA LYS A 50 -10.78 20.99 8.90
C LYS A 50 -10.22 22.36 8.51
N PRO A 51 -11.03 23.22 7.85
CA PRO A 51 -10.60 24.58 7.49
C PRO A 51 -10.21 25.44 8.70
N ASP A 52 -10.78 25.17 9.88
CA ASP A 52 -10.45 25.82 11.15
C ASP A 52 -9.20 25.24 11.85
N SER A 53 -8.45 24.37 11.15
CA SER A 53 -7.28 23.63 11.66
C SER A 53 -7.57 22.62 12.77
N SER A 54 -8.83 22.42 13.16
CA SER A 54 -9.19 21.35 14.09
C SER A 54 -9.07 19.98 13.42
N SER A 55 -8.57 18.99 14.15
CA SER A 55 -8.46 17.62 13.65
C SER A 55 -9.82 16.92 13.59
N TYR A 56 -9.99 16.04 12.60
CA TYR A 56 -11.05 15.03 12.64
C TYR A 56 -10.76 14.00 13.73
N THR A 57 -11.78 13.53 14.44
CA THR A 57 -11.64 12.58 15.55
C THR A 57 -11.96 11.14 15.18
N SER A 58 -12.52 10.90 13.99
CA SER A 58 -12.96 9.58 13.53
C SER A 58 -11.84 8.52 13.57
N VAL A 59 -12.25 7.28 13.81
CA VAL A 59 -11.40 6.09 13.76
C VAL A 59 -11.49 5.47 12.38
N TYR A 60 -10.35 5.11 11.82
CA TYR A 60 -10.19 4.49 10.50
C TYR A 60 -9.44 3.17 10.66
N SER A 61 -10.13 2.14 11.15
CA SER A 61 -9.54 0.80 11.31
C SER A 61 -9.22 0.17 9.96
N LYS A 62 -8.00 -0.35 9.80
CA LYS A 62 -7.50 -0.99 8.58
C LYS A 62 -6.92 -2.35 8.89
N LYS A 63 -7.13 -3.29 7.97
CA LYS A 63 -6.64 -4.67 8.06
C LYS A 63 -6.06 -5.12 6.74
N PHE A 64 -4.84 -5.63 6.76
CA PHE A 64 -4.16 -6.17 5.58
C PHE A 64 -2.97 -7.00 6.04
N LYS A 65 -2.37 -7.75 5.13
CA LYS A 65 -1.18 -8.54 5.41
C LYS A 65 0.01 -8.00 4.61
N ILE A 66 1.18 -7.90 5.24
CA ILE A 66 2.43 -7.56 4.55
C ILE A 66 3.41 -8.73 4.58
N TYR A 67 4.22 -8.85 3.53
CA TYR A 67 5.34 -9.78 3.43
C TYR A 67 6.56 -9.05 2.84
N ILE A 68 7.72 -9.20 3.48
CA ILE A 68 8.98 -8.54 3.15
C ILE A 68 10.09 -9.60 3.10
N PRO A 69 10.45 -10.10 1.91
CA PRO A 69 11.41 -11.18 1.79
C PRO A 69 12.86 -10.67 1.70
N LEU A 70 13.41 -10.15 2.79
CA LEU A 70 14.80 -9.63 2.78
C LEU A 70 15.84 -10.73 2.50
N LYS A 71 15.56 -11.97 2.94
CA LYS A 71 16.43 -13.14 2.76
C LYS A 71 16.20 -13.83 1.43
N THR A 72 14.96 -14.20 1.13
CA THR A 72 14.66 -15.21 0.09
C THR A 72 14.17 -14.64 -1.23
N GLY A 73 13.75 -13.38 -1.28
CA GLY A 73 12.96 -12.87 -2.38
C GLY A 73 13.38 -11.50 -2.88
N THR A 74 12.72 -11.12 -3.97
CA THR A 74 12.99 -9.88 -4.71
C THR A 74 11.79 -8.97 -4.77
N GLU A 75 10.61 -9.41 -4.31
CA GLU A 75 9.35 -8.65 -4.36
C GLU A 75 8.65 -8.69 -2.99
N ALA A 76 8.35 -7.52 -2.43
CA ALA A 76 7.53 -7.39 -1.23
C ALA A 76 6.05 -7.38 -1.62
N SER A 77 5.14 -7.75 -0.71
CA SER A 77 3.71 -7.70 -1.03
C SER A 77 2.82 -7.20 0.08
N VAL A 78 1.72 -6.56 -0.32
CA VAL A 78 0.59 -6.24 0.55
C VAL A 78 -0.65 -6.94 0.01
N GLU A 79 -1.42 -7.56 0.91
CA GLU A 79 -2.58 -8.37 0.59
C GLU A 79 -3.79 -7.93 1.40
N ILE A 80 -4.94 -7.86 0.75
CA ILE A 80 -6.24 -7.84 1.43
C ILE A 80 -7.06 -9.08 1.06
N ARG A 81 -7.71 -9.65 2.06
CA ARG A 81 -8.70 -10.72 1.91
C ARG A 81 -10.09 -10.10 1.83
N ILE A 82 -10.82 -10.38 0.76
CA ILE A 82 -12.15 -9.82 0.51
C ILE A 82 -13.19 -10.93 0.39
N LYS A 83 -14.28 -10.82 1.15
CA LYS A 83 -15.51 -11.58 0.94
C LYS A 83 -16.47 -10.73 0.11
N ALA A 84 -16.92 -11.23 -1.03
CA ALA A 84 -17.90 -10.53 -1.87
C ALA A 84 -19.34 -10.99 -1.55
N GLU A 85 -20.26 -10.05 -1.40
CA GLU A 85 -21.66 -10.31 -1.08
C GLU A 85 -22.59 -9.59 -2.06
N ALA A 86 -23.41 -10.36 -2.77
CA ALA A 86 -24.48 -9.82 -3.59
C ALA A 86 -25.56 -9.20 -2.71
N GLN A 87 -25.97 -7.97 -3.01
CA GLN A 87 -27.15 -7.36 -2.42
C GLN A 87 -28.38 -7.65 -3.29
N SER A 88 -29.56 -7.16 -2.87
CA SER A 88 -30.80 -7.38 -3.62
C SER A 88 -30.71 -6.90 -5.07
N GLY A 89 -31.18 -7.74 -6.00
CA GLY A 89 -31.17 -7.44 -7.44
C GLY A 89 -29.81 -7.57 -8.12
N VAL A 90 -28.82 -8.21 -7.47
CA VAL A 90 -27.49 -8.46 -8.03
C VAL A 90 -27.32 -9.95 -8.33
N SER A 91 -26.92 -10.26 -9.56
CA SER A 91 -26.68 -11.63 -10.02
C SER A 91 -25.27 -12.12 -9.71
N ALA A 92 -25.03 -13.43 -9.85
CA ALA A 92 -23.69 -14.00 -9.75
C ALA A 92 -22.73 -13.46 -10.82
N ALA A 93 -23.25 -13.11 -12.01
CA ALA A 93 -22.47 -12.50 -13.08
C ALA A 93 -22.00 -11.08 -12.69
N ASP A 94 -22.87 -10.29 -12.05
CA ASP A 94 -22.51 -8.97 -11.54
C ASP A 94 -21.42 -9.04 -10.47
N VAL A 95 -21.51 -10.01 -9.55
CA VAL A 95 -20.46 -10.24 -8.55
C VAL A 95 -19.14 -10.64 -9.21
N THR A 96 -19.19 -11.49 -10.22
CA THR A 96 -18.00 -11.91 -10.98
C THR A 96 -17.35 -10.72 -11.69
N ALA A 97 -18.15 -9.85 -12.31
CA ALA A 97 -17.67 -8.62 -12.93
C ALA A 97 -17.05 -7.66 -11.90
N ALA A 98 -17.68 -7.48 -10.74
CA ALA A 98 -17.15 -6.68 -9.64
C ALA A 98 -15.79 -7.19 -9.15
N LYS A 99 -15.65 -8.52 -8.98
CA LYS A 99 -14.36 -9.15 -8.62
C LYS A 99 -13.29 -8.90 -9.67
N SER A 100 -13.65 -9.03 -10.95
CA SER A 100 -12.73 -8.78 -12.08
C SER A 100 -12.28 -7.32 -12.14
N ASN A 101 -13.21 -6.37 -11.93
CA ASN A 101 -12.89 -4.94 -11.90
C ASN A 101 -11.98 -4.59 -10.72
N MET A 102 -12.23 -5.13 -9.52
CA MET A 102 -11.34 -4.98 -8.37
C MET A 102 -9.93 -5.52 -8.67
N GLN A 103 -9.82 -6.71 -9.27
CA GLN A 103 -8.54 -7.30 -9.66
C GLN A 103 -7.81 -6.43 -10.70
N SER A 104 -8.53 -5.91 -11.68
CA SER A 104 -7.98 -5.05 -12.74
C SER A 104 -7.50 -3.71 -12.19
N SER A 105 -8.16 -3.22 -11.13
CA SER A 105 -7.84 -1.96 -10.46
C SER A 105 -6.41 -1.95 -9.88
N LEU A 106 -5.87 -3.13 -9.55
CA LEU A 106 -4.51 -3.30 -9.05
C LEU A 106 -3.44 -2.85 -10.05
N SER A 107 -3.75 -2.75 -11.35
CA SER A 107 -2.83 -2.21 -12.36
C SER A 107 -2.48 -0.73 -12.14
N HIS A 108 -3.33 0.03 -11.43
CA HIS A 108 -3.04 1.40 -11.04
C HIS A 108 -2.00 1.49 -9.92
N TRP A 109 -1.85 0.43 -9.12
CA TRP A 109 -1.00 0.39 -7.92
C TRP A 109 0.28 -0.44 -8.10
N ASN A 110 0.19 -1.55 -8.82
CA ASN A 110 1.31 -2.45 -9.08
C ASN A 110 2.35 -1.82 -10.02
N GLY A 111 3.63 -2.04 -9.70
CA GLY A 111 4.74 -1.47 -10.46
C GLY A 111 4.95 0.03 -10.22
N LYS A 112 4.34 0.59 -9.16
CA LYS A 112 4.45 2.01 -8.80
C LYS A 112 5.37 2.29 -7.62
N PHE A 113 5.68 1.28 -6.80
CA PHE A 113 6.43 1.48 -5.58
C PHE A 113 7.51 0.43 -5.41
N ASN A 114 8.63 0.85 -4.84
CA ASN A 114 9.65 -0.02 -4.28
C ASN A 114 9.85 0.34 -2.80
N LEU A 115 9.96 -0.68 -1.96
CA LEU A 115 10.45 -0.55 -0.60
C LEU A 115 11.98 -0.57 -0.65
N GLN A 116 12.61 0.51 -0.21
CA GLN A 116 14.04 0.58 0.06
C GLN A 116 14.27 0.28 1.55
N VAL A 117 15.10 -0.72 1.82
CA VAL A 117 15.50 -1.11 3.18
C VAL A 117 17.00 -0.93 3.33
N THR A 118 17.39 -0.05 4.26
CA THR A 118 18.78 0.32 4.53
C THR A 118 19.15 -0.17 5.92
N HIS A 119 20.15 -1.04 5.97
CA HIS A 119 20.72 -1.53 7.22
C HIS A 119 21.53 -0.40 7.89
N PRO A 120 21.60 -0.32 9.24
CA PRO A 120 22.44 0.67 9.93
C PRO A 120 23.93 0.55 9.55
N ASP A 121 24.43 -0.67 9.34
CA ASP A 121 25.77 -0.92 8.81
C ASP A 121 25.75 -0.93 7.27
N THR A 122 25.74 0.26 6.67
CA THR A 122 25.73 0.42 5.22
C THR A 122 27.06 0.07 4.55
N ALA A 123 28.14 -0.08 5.31
CA ALA A 123 29.44 -0.47 4.76
C ALA A 123 29.46 -1.95 4.38
N ASN A 124 28.82 -2.78 5.20
CA ASN A 124 28.81 -4.24 4.99
C ASN A 124 27.49 -4.76 4.42
N CYS A 125 26.38 -4.03 4.60
CA CYS A 125 25.07 -4.46 4.13
C CYS A 125 24.56 -3.60 2.96
N PRO A 126 24.37 -4.19 1.77
CA PRO A 126 23.81 -3.46 0.64
C PRO A 126 22.35 -3.09 0.89
N VAL A 127 21.92 -1.95 0.37
CA VAL A 127 20.51 -1.54 0.37
C VAL A 127 19.68 -2.56 -0.42
N LYS A 128 18.56 -2.99 0.15
CA LYS A 128 17.58 -3.85 -0.53
C LYS A 128 16.48 -2.98 -1.13
N SER A 129 16.28 -3.11 -2.44
CA SER A 129 15.14 -2.52 -3.15
C SER A 129 14.19 -3.64 -3.56
N LEU A 130 12.96 -3.59 -3.06
CA LEU A 130 11.92 -4.60 -3.32
C LEU A 130 10.70 -3.92 -3.96
N PRO A 131 10.33 -4.21 -5.22
CA PRO A 131 9.05 -3.80 -5.78
C PRO A 131 7.92 -4.28 -4.88
N ILE A 132 6.88 -3.45 -4.73
CA ILE A 132 5.71 -3.78 -3.91
C ILE A 132 4.58 -4.27 -4.80
N LYS A 133 4.12 -5.49 -4.51
CA LYS A 133 2.96 -6.12 -5.15
C LYS A 133 1.72 -6.05 -4.27
N PHE A 134 0.70 -5.38 -4.77
CA PHE A 134 -0.65 -5.38 -4.22
C PHE A 134 -1.42 -6.60 -4.70
N LYS A 135 -2.08 -7.28 -3.76
CA LYS A 135 -2.84 -8.52 -3.96
C LYS A 135 -4.23 -8.41 -3.35
N VAL A 136 -5.21 -8.99 -4.04
CA VAL A 136 -6.56 -9.23 -3.53
C VAL A 136 -6.77 -10.75 -3.51
N VAL A 137 -7.19 -11.27 -2.36
CA VAL A 137 -7.54 -12.68 -2.19
C VAL A 137 -9.02 -12.78 -1.89
N TRP A 138 -9.77 -13.46 -2.77
CA TRP A 138 -11.19 -13.71 -2.55
C TRP A 138 -11.38 -14.85 -1.56
N VAL A 139 -12.11 -14.59 -0.47
CA VAL A 139 -12.35 -15.57 0.59
C VAL A 139 -13.85 -15.69 0.89
N THR A 140 -14.23 -16.78 1.55
CA THR A 140 -15.58 -16.99 2.08
C THR A 140 -15.68 -16.72 3.58
N SER A 141 -14.55 -16.66 4.28
CA SER A 141 -14.41 -16.33 5.71
C SER A 141 -13.00 -15.80 6.01
N ASN A 142 -12.78 -15.23 7.20
CA ASN A 142 -11.52 -14.60 7.62
C ASN A 142 -11.09 -13.42 6.72
N GLU A 143 -12.08 -12.70 6.19
CA GLU A 143 -11.88 -11.51 5.39
C GLU A 143 -11.32 -10.35 6.22
N HIS A 144 -10.53 -9.50 5.58
CA HIS A 144 -10.22 -8.17 6.09
C HIS A 144 -11.37 -7.20 5.79
N TYR A 145 -12.00 -7.39 4.62
CA TYR A 145 -13.09 -6.55 4.11
C TYR A 145 -14.24 -7.38 3.52
N THR A 146 -15.46 -6.89 3.71
CA THR A 146 -16.64 -7.36 2.98
C THR A 146 -16.94 -6.38 1.85
N MET A 147 -16.95 -6.85 0.60
CA MET A 147 -17.37 -6.07 -0.55
C MET A 147 -18.84 -6.34 -0.87
N LYS A 148 -19.70 -5.35 -0.61
CA LYS A 148 -21.13 -5.41 -0.92
C LYS A 148 -21.36 -4.85 -2.32
N VAL A 149 -21.86 -5.71 -3.21
CA VAL A 149 -22.18 -5.35 -4.60
C VAL A 149 -23.67 -5.05 -4.67
N HIS A 150 -24.00 -3.80 -4.97
CA HIS A 150 -25.36 -3.28 -5.06
C HIS A 150 -25.81 -3.15 -6.52
N SER A 151 -27.12 -3.19 -6.76
CA SER A 151 -27.69 -2.93 -8.09
C SER A 151 -27.48 -1.46 -8.50
N THR A 152 -27.65 -0.55 -7.55
CA THR A 152 -27.26 0.87 -7.59
C THR A 152 -26.71 1.27 -6.23
N TYR A 153 -25.80 2.22 -6.18
CA TYR A 153 -25.30 2.76 -4.92
C TYR A 153 -25.04 4.26 -5.07
N PRO A 154 -25.51 5.13 -4.15
CA PRO A 154 -25.42 6.58 -4.33
C PRO A 154 -23.98 7.09 -4.46
N ARG A 155 -23.04 6.43 -3.78
CA ARG A 155 -21.62 6.77 -3.80
C ARG A 155 -20.80 5.59 -3.32
N GLU A 156 -20.00 5.00 -4.19
CA GLU A 156 -19.03 3.97 -3.79
C GLU A 156 -18.09 4.48 -2.69
N GLY A 157 -17.66 3.58 -1.82
CA GLY A 157 -16.93 3.99 -0.62
C GLY A 157 -16.50 2.84 0.27
N VAL A 158 -15.38 3.02 0.97
CA VAL A 158 -14.95 2.17 2.09
C VAL A 158 -15.33 2.79 3.43
N SER A 159 -16.24 2.12 4.15
CA SER A 159 -16.67 2.47 5.51
C SER A 159 -16.33 1.37 6.49
N GLY A 160 -15.36 1.61 7.37
CA GLY A 160 -14.81 0.58 8.25
C GLY A 160 -14.21 -0.58 7.44
N SER A 161 -14.74 -1.79 7.63
CA SER A 161 -14.37 -3.00 6.89
C SER A 161 -15.32 -3.32 5.73
N VAL A 162 -16.17 -2.39 5.30
CA VAL A 162 -17.12 -2.61 4.20
C VAL A 162 -16.75 -1.77 3.00
N ILE A 163 -16.58 -2.41 1.85
CA ILE A 163 -16.41 -1.78 0.54
C ILE A 163 -17.77 -1.83 -0.15
N ASN A 164 -18.39 -0.67 -0.42
CA ASN A 164 -19.65 -0.62 -1.15
C ASN A 164 -19.42 -0.21 -2.60
N VAL A 165 -19.94 -1.02 -3.52
CA VAL A 165 -19.84 -0.81 -4.96
C VAL A 165 -21.17 -1.08 -5.64
N SER A 166 -21.40 -0.48 -6.81
CA SER A 166 -22.51 -0.79 -7.70
C SER A 166 -22.06 -1.75 -8.81
N LYS A 167 -23.01 -2.42 -9.47
CA LYS A 167 -22.70 -3.24 -10.66
C LYS A 167 -22.11 -2.43 -11.82
N THR A 168 -22.31 -1.12 -11.83
CA THR A 168 -21.80 -0.17 -12.83
C THR A 168 -20.50 0.51 -12.41
N THR A 169 -19.95 0.19 -11.24
CA THR A 169 -18.69 0.76 -10.76
C THR A 169 -17.55 0.45 -11.73
N ILE A 170 -16.83 1.49 -12.13
CA ILE A 170 -15.70 1.41 -13.05
C ILE A 170 -14.40 1.06 -12.33
N VAL A 171 -13.43 0.54 -13.08
CA VAL A 171 -12.11 0.10 -12.58
C VAL A 171 -11.38 1.21 -11.80
N TRP A 172 -11.47 2.46 -12.26
CA TRP A 172 -10.86 3.59 -11.55
C TRP A 172 -11.41 3.76 -10.13
N THR A 173 -12.73 3.66 -9.96
CA THR A 173 -13.36 3.78 -8.64
C THR A 173 -12.92 2.63 -7.74
N TYR A 174 -12.85 1.39 -8.25
CA TYR A 174 -12.27 0.28 -7.50
C TYR A 174 -10.83 0.58 -7.04
N ALA A 175 -10.01 1.19 -7.89
CA ALA A 175 -8.63 1.52 -7.54
C ALA A 175 -8.55 2.61 -6.45
N HIS A 176 -9.42 3.62 -6.51
CA HIS A 176 -9.56 4.64 -5.47
C HIS A 176 -9.96 4.01 -4.13
N GLU A 177 -11.03 3.21 -4.12
CA GLU A 177 -11.51 2.52 -2.91
C GLU A 177 -10.49 1.52 -2.36
N PHE A 178 -9.71 0.88 -3.22
CA PHE A 178 -8.63 0.00 -2.83
C PHE A 178 -7.54 0.75 -2.03
N GLY A 179 -7.23 2.00 -2.40
CA GLY A 179 -6.33 2.86 -1.62
C GLY A 179 -6.83 3.08 -0.18
N HIS A 180 -8.14 3.29 0.00
CA HIS A 180 -8.73 3.44 1.34
C HIS A 180 -8.62 2.19 2.20
N CYS A 181 -8.47 1.00 1.61
CA CYS A 181 -8.25 -0.25 2.36
C CYS A 181 -6.92 -0.24 3.12
N PHE A 182 -5.93 0.53 2.67
CA PHE A 182 -4.64 0.68 3.36
C PHE A 182 -4.58 1.91 4.28
N GLY A 183 -5.69 2.65 4.40
CA GLY A 183 -5.76 3.83 5.25
C GLY A 183 -5.29 5.11 4.58
N LEU A 184 -5.24 5.15 3.24
CA LEU A 184 -5.10 6.40 2.53
C LEU A 184 -6.38 7.23 2.70
N PRO A 185 -6.30 8.49 3.14
CA PRO A 185 -7.46 9.37 3.19
C PRO A 185 -7.81 9.92 1.80
N ASP A 186 -9.04 10.41 1.66
CA ASP A 186 -9.36 11.31 0.56
C ASP A 186 -8.53 12.58 0.66
N GLU A 187 -8.02 13.00 -0.49
CA GLU A 187 -7.31 14.27 -0.69
C GLU A 187 -8.27 15.34 -1.26
N TYR A 188 -9.54 15.25 -0.88
CA TYR A 188 -10.62 16.21 -1.13
C TYR A 188 -11.56 16.33 0.09
N SER A 189 -12.34 17.42 0.15
CA SER A 189 -13.26 17.74 1.25
C SER A 189 -14.70 17.32 0.96
N TYR A 190 -15.44 16.96 2.00
CA TYR A 190 -16.89 16.75 1.95
C TYR A 190 -17.68 17.97 2.43
N SER A 191 -16.98 19.01 2.90
CA SER A 191 -17.57 20.30 3.25
C SER A 191 -17.42 21.29 2.09
N THR A 192 -17.89 22.53 2.25
CA THR A 192 -17.64 23.60 1.27
C THR A 192 -16.25 24.22 1.43
N GLY A 193 -15.55 23.95 2.54
CA GLY A 193 -14.22 24.47 2.81
C GLY A 193 -13.10 23.54 2.34
N THR A 194 -11.88 24.05 2.41
CA THR A 194 -10.66 23.31 2.10
C THR A 194 -10.13 22.64 3.36
N ASP A 195 -10.27 21.31 3.43
CA ASP A 195 -9.57 20.51 4.41
C ASP A 195 -8.07 20.46 4.07
N THR A 196 -7.25 20.02 5.01
CA THR A 196 -5.86 19.65 4.73
C THR A 196 -5.56 18.23 5.22
N VAL A 197 -4.65 17.56 4.51
CA VAL A 197 -4.15 16.23 4.87
C VAL A 197 -2.64 16.32 5.04
N LYS A 198 -2.12 15.77 6.13
CA LYS A 198 -0.69 15.53 6.33
C LYS A 198 -0.46 14.02 6.45
N TYR A 199 0.54 13.51 5.76
CA TYR A 199 0.91 12.09 5.88
C TYR A 199 2.10 11.95 6.83
N TYR A 200 2.16 10.84 7.55
CA TYR A 200 3.38 10.47 8.27
C TYR A 200 4.37 9.87 7.28
N GLN A 201 5.59 10.38 7.32
CA GLN A 201 6.73 9.78 6.65
C GLN A 201 7.19 8.53 7.43
N PRO A 202 7.94 7.60 6.79
CA PRO A 202 8.43 6.39 7.47
C PRO A 202 9.35 6.64 8.68
N ASP A 203 9.96 7.81 8.77
CA ASP A 203 10.76 8.21 9.93
C ASP A 203 9.90 8.65 11.14
N GLY A 204 8.60 8.86 10.94
CA GLY A 204 7.62 9.29 11.97
C GLY A 204 7.31 10.79 11.93
N THR A 205 7.94 11.57 11.05
CA THR A 205 7.65 13.00 10.89
C THR A 205 6.40 13.22 10.03
N LEU A 206 5.72 14.35 10.21
CA LEU A 206 4.63 14.76 9.33
C LEU A 206 5.17 15.45 8.08
N ASP A 207 4.66 15.07 6.93
CA ASP A 207 4.90 15.75 5.65
C ASP A 207 4.16 17.09 5.56
N THR A 208 4.52 17.85 4.53
CA THR A 208 3.86 19.09 4.14
C THR A 208 2.36 18.87 3.93
N ALA A 209 1.55 19.83 4.38
CA ALA A 209 0.11 19.77 4.22
C ALA A 209 -0.30 19.81 2.74
N ILE A 210 -1.23 18.94 2.38
CA ILE A 210 -1.87 18.90 1.08
C ILE A 210 -3.26 19.50 1.21
N ASN A 211 -3.58 20.43 0.31
CA ASN A 211 -4.93 20.98 0.22
C ASN A 211 -5.89 19.90 -0.29
N ALA A 212 -7.00 19.74 0.41
CA ALA A 212 -8.09 18.84 0.08
C ALA A 212 -9.38 19.66 -0.13
N PRO A 213 -9.50 20.41 -1.24
CA PRO A 213 -10.72 21.15 -1.56
C PRO A 213 -11.85 20.18 -1.94
N PRO A 214 -13.12 20.63 -2.00
CA PRO A 214 -14.25 19.75 -2.34
C PRO A 214 -14.17 19.18 -3.76
N SER A 215 -13.57 19.94 -4.66
CA SER A 215 -13.22 19.51 -6.01
C SER A 215 -11.79 19.95 -6.29
N LYS A 216 -10.90 18.99 -6.53
CA LYS A 216 -9.53 19.27 -6.96
C LYS A 216 -9.43 19.10 -8.48
N PRO A 217 -9.09 20.16 -9.24
CA PRO A 217 -9.03 20.09 -10.69
C PRO A 217 -7.91 19.15 -11.15
N SER A 218 -8.11 18.47 -12.27
CA SER A 218 -7.12 17.54 -12.85
C SER A 218 -5.83 18.24 -13.32
N SER A 219 -5.88 19.55 -13.56
CA SER A 219 -4.72 20.38 -13.87
C SER A 219 -3.85 20.70 -12.65
N ASP A 220 -4.33 20.49 -11.42
CA ASP A 220 -3.54 20.67 -10.22
C ASP A 220 -2.40 19.63 -10.19
N THR A 221 -1.16 20.07 -10.02
CA THR A 221 0.01 19.19 -10.01
C THR A 221 0.03 18.24 -8.81
N SER A 222 -0.67 18.57 -7.73
CA SER A 222 -0.90 17.73 -6.56
C SER A 222 -2.05 16.74 -6.73
N SER A 223 -2.82 16.84 -7.82
CA SER A 223 -3.92 15.93 -8.10
C SER A 223 -3.42 14.49 -8.26
N SER A 224 -4.22 13.56 -7.75
CA SER A 224 -3.87 12.15 -7.65
C SER A 224 -5.12 11.28 -7.71
N ILE A 225 -4.92 9.97 -7.73
CA ILE A 225 -6.02 9.00 -7.61
C ILE A 225 -6.85 9.22 -6.35
N MET A 226 -6.27 9.74 -5.27
CA MET A 226 -6.96 9.98 -4.00
C MET A 226 -7.65 11.35 -3.93
N SER A 227 -7.49 12.23 -4.92
CA SER A 227 -8.03 13.60 -4.89
C SER A 227 -9.05 13.91 -5.98
N THR A 228 -8.93 13.26 -7.15
CA THR A 228 -9.57 13.74 -8.38
C THR A 228 -10.12 12.57 -9.18
N HIS A 229 -11.40 12.66 -9.53
CA HIS A 229 -12.09 11.65 -10.32
C HIS A 229 -11.35 11.35 -11.65
N SER A 230 -11.22 10.07 -11.98
CA SER A 230 -10.53 9.55 -13.17
C SER A 230 -9.03 9.89 -13.28
N ASN A 231 -8.40 10.52 -12.28
CA ASN A 231 -6.96 10.72 -12.26
C ASN A 231 -6.25 9.45 -11.79
N THR A 232 -5.24 8.97 -12.52
CA THR A 232 -4.50 7.74 -12.18
C THR A 232 -3.11 8.01 -11.62
N LYS A 233 -2.77 9.28 -11.33
CA LYS A 233 -1.48 9.65 -10.76
C LYS A 233 -1.36 9.13 -9.34
N ILE A 234 -0.29 8.38 -9.10
CA ILE A 234 0.11 7.88 -7.80
C ILE A 234 1.22 8.79 -7.25
N ALA A 235 1.18 9.06 -5.95
CA ALA A 235 2.21 9.82 -5.25
C ALA A 235 2.98 8.91 -4.27
N GLN A 236 4.25 9.23 -4.02
CA GLN A 236 5.11 8.47 -3.11
C GLN A 236 4.48 8.25 -1.72
N ARG A 237 3.81 9.27 -1.19
CA ARG A 237 3.08 9.22 0.09
C ARG A 237 2.03 8.12 0.17
N HIS A 238 1.47 7.69 -0.96
CA HIS A 238 0.47 6.62 -1.01
C HIS A 238 1.06 5.25 -0.68
N GLY A 239 2.38 5.10 -0.71
CA GLY A 239 3.07 3.88 -0.27
C GLY A 239 3.61 3.94 1.17
N TRP A 240 3.64 5.10 1.83
CA TRP A 240 4.36 5.26 3.11
C TRP A 240 3.84 4.38 4.23
N PHE A 241 2.54 4.02 4.24
CA PHE A 241 2.00 3.05 5.18
C PHE A 241 2.80 1.74 5.17
N PHE A 242 3.23 1.26 4.00
CA PHE A 242 3.98 0.02 3.86
C PHE A 242 5.37 0.14 4.47
N ALA A 243 6.08 1.25 4.24
CA ALA A 243 7.39 1.49 4.82
C ALA A 243 7.34 1.71 6.35
N ILE A 244 6.27 2.33 6.86
CA ILE A 244 6.01 2.45 8.31
C ILE A 244 5.85 1.06 8.93
N GLU A 245 4.98 0.23 8.37
CA GLU A 245 4.79 -1.13 8.89
C GLU A 245 6.03 -2.02 8.71
N ALA A 246 6.77 -1.85 7.61
CA ALA A 246 8.02 -2.55 7.37
C ALA A 246 9.07 -2.21 8.43
N LYS A 247 9.28 -0.92 8.73
CA LYS A 247 10.21 -0.47 9.75
C LYS A 247 9.86 -1.01 11.13
N ASP A 248 8.58 -1.01 11.49
CA ASP A 248 8.11 -1.51 12.79
C ASP A 248 8.18 -3.05 12.89
N LEU A 249 8.20 -3.75 11.75
CA LEU A 249 8.26 -5.21 11.68
C LEU A 249 9.69 -5.75 11.61
N ILE A 250 10.60 -5.04 10.94
CA ILE A 250 12.00 -5.45 10.79
C ILE A 250 12.72 -5.16 12.11
N ASP A 251 12.92 -6.22 12.88
CA ASP A 251 13.60 -6.22 14.19
C ASP A 251 15.13 -6.06 14.03
N ILE A 252 15.56 -4.94 13.46
CA ILE A 252 16.96 -4.53 13.31
C ILE A 252 17.05 -3.08 13.78
N SER A 253 17.76 -2.84 14.89
CA SER A 253 17.92 -1.50 15.45
C SER A 253 18.54 -0.54 14.44
N GLY A 254 17.92 0.62 14.22
CA GLY A 254 18.40 1.63 13.28
C GLY A 254 18.15 1.33 11.80
N VAL A 255 17.41 0.27 11.46
CA VAL A 255 16.98 0.03 10.09
C VAL A 255 16.11 1.19 9.59
N LYS A 256 16.30 1.56 8.32
CA LYS A 256 15.49 2.57 7.66
C LYS A 256 14.70 1.93 6.53
N CYS A 257 13.42 2.28 6.44
CA CYS A 257 12.55 1.92 5.33
C CYS A 257 12.08 3.18 4.62
N ALA A 258 12.10 3.18 3.29
CA ALA A 258 11.61 4.27 2.46
C ALA A 258 10.85 3.73 1.26
N ILE A 259 9.99 4.56 0.68
CA ILE A 259 9.28 4.26 -0.57
C ILE A 259 9.90 5.06 -1.69
N THR A 260 10.12 4.44 -2.85
CA THR A 260 10.46 5.14 -4.09
C THR A 260 9.45 4.78 -5.18
N ILE A 261 9.19 5.72 -6.10
CA ILE A 261 8.28 5.53 -7.25
C ILE A 261 9.04 5.57 -8.57
#